data_AF-A0A7K3A3S3-F1
#
_entry.id   AF-A0A7K3A3S3-F1
#
_cell.length_a   1.000
_cell.length_b   1.000
_cell.length_c   1.000
_cell.angle_alpha   90.00
_cell.angle_beta   90.00
_cell.angle_gamma   90.00
#
_symmetry.space_group_name_H-M   'P 1'
#
loop_
_entity.id
_entity.type
_entity.pdbx_description
1 polymer ?
#
loop_
_entity_poly.entity_id
_entity_poly.type
_entity_poly.pdbx_seq_one_letter_code
_entity_poly.pdbx_strand_id
1 'polypeptide(L)' 'MTREQALIEAENAAKSAAQLAVRAEDYARSSNRDDQYRIERYAAAGSLWADTSRAFTALADQLPETAEETSRG' A
#
# COMPACT_ATOMS: atom_id res chain seq x y z
N MET A 1 -0.56 -18.44 -1.22
CA MET A 1 0.30 -17.23 -1.14
C MET A 1 1.57 -17.62 -0.42
N THR A 2 2.72 -17.34 -0.98
CA THR A 2 4.03 -17.48 -0.31
C THR A 2 4.38 -16.19 0.45
N ARG A 3 5.39 -16.24 1.34
CA ARG A 3 5.91 -15.03 2.01
C ARG A 3 6.34 -13.97 0.99
N GLU A 4 7.04 -14.38 -0.07
CA GLU A 4 7.44 -13.50 -1.17
C GLU A 4 6.24 -12.86 -1.87
N GLN A 5 5.20 -13.64 -2.21
CA GLN A 5 3.98 -13.10 -2.82
C GLN A 5 3.29 -12.09 -1.89
N ALA A 6 3.22 -12.36 -0.58
CA ALA A 6 2.66 -11.41 0.38
C ALA A 6 3.47 -10.10 0.44
N LEU A 7 4.81 -10.17 0.40
CA LEU A 7 5.67 -8.98 0.35
C LEU A 7 5.48 -8.17 -0.94
N ILE A 8 5.33 -8.83 -2.09
CA ILE A 8 5.06 -8.18 -3.38
C ILE A 8 3.72 -7.43 -3.32
N GLU A 9 2.68 -8.05 -2.78
CA GLU A 9 1.37 -7.40 -2.63
C GLU A 9 1.43 -6.24 -1.61
N ALA A 10 2.20 -6.38 -0.53
CA ALA A 10 2.43 -5.29 0.42
C ALA A 10 3.11 -4.08 -0.24
N GLU A 11 4.11 -4.33 -1.09
CA GLU A 11 4.82 -3.28 -1.83
C GLU A 11 3.91 -2.60 -2.86
N ASN A 12 3.11 -3.38 -3.61
CA ASN A 12 2.15 -2.84 -4.56
C ASN A 12 1.11 -1.96 -3.87
N ALA A 13 0.57 -2.41 -2.74
CA ALA A 13 -0.35 -1.63 -1.93
C ALA A 13 0.29 -0.32 -1.42
N ALA A 14 1.55 -0.36 -0.97
CA ALA A 14 2.28 0.83 -0.54
C ALA A 14 2.47 1.84 -1.70
N LYS A 15 2.79 1.35 -2.92
CA LYS A 15 2.89 2.19 -4.12
C LYS A 15 1.55 2.86 -4.44
N SER A 16 0.44 2.13 -4.37
CA SER A 16 -0.90 2.70 -4.56
C SER A 16 -1.24 3.76 -3.52
N ALA A 17 -0.93 3.51 -2.24
CA ALA A 17 -1.12 4.49 -1.17
C ALA A 17 -0.34 5.79 -1.44
N ALA A 18 0.93 5.67 -1.83
CA ALA A 18 1.78 6.82 -2.15
C ALA A 18 1.25 7.64 -3.34
N GLN A 19 0.82 6.97 -4.41
CA GLN A 19 0.25 7.68 -5.58
C GLN A 19 -1.03 8.46 -5.22
N LEU A 20 -1.87 7.90 -4.35
CA LEU A 20 -3.11 8.57 -3.91
C LEU A 20 -2.81 9.74 -2.98
N ALA A 21 -1.80 9.62 -2.11
CA ALA A 21 -1.33 10.72 -1.28
C ALA A 21 -0.82 11.90 -2.14
N VAL A 22 -0.02 11.63 -3.18
CA VAL A 22 0.43 12.66 -4.14
C VAL A 22 -0.75 13.36 -4.79
N ARG A 23 -1.77 12.61 -5.24
CA ARG A 23 -2.98 13.23 -5.81
C ARG A 23 -3.71 14.11 -4.81
N ALA A 24 -3.87 13.65 -3.56
CA ALA A 24 -4.49 14.45 -2.51
C ALA A 24 -3.70 15.75 -2.26
N GLU A 25 -2.37 15.69 -2.25
CA GLU A 25 -1.51 16.87 -2.15
C GLU A 25 -1.65 17.81 -3.34
N ASP A 26 -1.67 17.30 -4.57
CA ASP A 26 -1.84 18.11 -5.77
C ASP A 26 -3.16 18.89 -5.75
N TYR A 27 -4.25 18.23 -5.32
CA TYR A 27 -5.54 18.89 -5.12
C TYR A 27 -5.54 19.86 -3.93
N ALA A 28 -4.80 19.57 -2.86
CA ALA A 28 -4.66 20.50 -1.73
C ALA A 28 -3.86 21.76 -2.10
N ARG A 29 -2.95 21.67 -3.08
CA ARG A 29 -2.19 22.79 -3.62
C ARG A 29 -2.96 23.59 -4.66
N SER A 30 -4.06 23.04 -5.20
CA SER A 30 -4.98 23.74 -6.09
C SER A 30 -5.76 24.79 -5.30
N SER A 31 -5.81 26.03 -5.79
CA SER A 31 -6.60 27.11 -5.17
C SER A 31 -8.12 26.97 -5.35
N ASN A 32 -8.59 25.85 -5.88
CA ASN A 32 -10.00 25.60 -6.16
C ASN A 32 -10.70 24.98 -4.95
N ARG A 33 -11.67 25.71 -4.36
CA ARG A 33 -12.49 25.22 -3.25
C ARG A 33 -13.27 23.94 -3.58
N ASP A 34 -13.60 23.73 -4.84
CA ASP A 34 -14.33 22.53 -5.25
C ASP A 34 -13.47 21.26 -5.18
N ASP A 35 -12.15 21.37 -5.05
CA ASP A 35 -11.27 20.18 -4.98
C ASP A 35 -11.28 19.52 -3.59
N GLN A 36 -11.94 20.10 -2.58
CA GLN A 36 -11.96 19.56 -1.22
C GLN A 36 -12.49 18.12 -1.14
N TYR A 37 -13.57 17.81 -1.87
CA TYR A 37 -14.10 16.43 -1.91
C TYR A 37 -13.13 15.45 -2.58
N ARG A 38 -12.24 15.92 -3.46
CA ARG A 38 -11.22 15.07 -4.11
C ARG A 38 -10.09 14.77 -3.14
N ILE A 39 -9.64 15.77 -2.38
CA ILE A 39 -8.63 15.60 -1.33
C ILE A 39 -9.09 14.50 -0.37
N GLU A 40 -10.31 14.63 0.18
CA GLU A 40 -10.87 13.66 1.13
C GLU A 40 -10.97 12.25 0.52
N ARG A 41 -11.44 12.13 -0.73
CA ARG A 41 -11.55 10.83 -1.42
C ARG A 41 -10.20 10.17 -1.66
N TYR A 42 -9.21 10.92 -2.14
CA TYR A 42 -7.87 10.37 -2.40
C TYR A 42 -7.13 10.05 -1.10
N ALA A 43 -7.25 10.88 -0.06
CA ALA A 43 -6.69 10.60 1.25
C ALA A 43 -7.30 9.35 1.89
N ALA A 44 -8.63 9.20 1.85
CA ALA A 44 -9.31 8.01 2.37
C ALA A 44 -8.90 6.74 1.60
N ALA A 45 -8.86 6.80 0.27
CA ALA A 45 -8.41 5.67 -0.54
C ALA A 45 -6.93 5.33 -0.28
N GLY A 46 -6.07 6.34 -0.12
CA GLY A 46 -4.65 6.15 0.21
C GLY A 46 -4.47 5.47 1.57
N SER A 47 -5.26 5.87 2.58
CA SER A 47 -5.26 5.22 3.89
C SER A 47 -5.63 3.74 3.81
N LEU A 48 -6.67 3.39 3.03
CA LEU A 48 -7.10 2.00 2.85
C LEU A 48 -5.99 1.14 2.22
N TRP A 49 -5.28 1.66 1.23
CA TRP A 49 -4.14 0.96 0.63
C TRP A 49 -2.96 0.83 1.58
N ALA A 50 -2.72 1.83 2.45
CA ALA A 50 -1.70 1.72 3.49
C ALA A 50 -2.06 0.63 4.52
N ASP A 51 -3.33 0.52 4.92
CA ASP A 51 -3.81 -0.55 5.80
C ASP A 51 -3.70 -1.93 5.13
N THR A 52 -3.99 -1.99 3.83
CA THR A 52 -3.83 -3.21 3.03
C THR A 52 -2.36 -3.65 2.96
N SER A 53 -1.44 -2.71 2.77
CA SER A 53 0.00 -2.96 2.80
C SER A 53 0.43 -3.56 4.14
N ARG A 54 -0.01 -2.95 5.27
CA ARG A 54 0.26 -3.47 6.62
C ARG A 54 -0.29 -4.89 6.83
N ALA A 55 -1.49 -5.16 6.31
CA ALA A 55 -2.10 -6.49 6.41
C ALA A 55 -1.29 -7.55 5.65
N PHE A 56 -0.81 -7.23 4.45
CA PHE A 56 0.05 -8.15 3.69
C PHE A 56 1.44 -8.33 4.33
N THR A 57 2.03 -7.28 4.90
CA THR A 57 3.27 -7.41 5.70
C THR A 57 3.05 -8.32 6.90
N ALA A 58 1.98 -8.10 7.67
CA ALA A 58 1.66 -8.96 8.82
C ALA A 58 1.40 -10.42 8.40
N LEU A 59 0.77 -10.64 7.24
CA LEU A 59 0.60 -11.97 6.67
C LEU A 59 1.94 -12.60 6.29
N ALA A 60 2.84 -11.85 5.65
CA ALA A 60 4.17 -12.31 5.28
C ALA A 60 4.98 -12.77 6.50
N ASP A 61 4.86 -12.06 7.63
CA ASP A 61 5.54 -12.40 8.88
C ASP A 61 5.04 -13.72 9.51
N GLN A 62 3.81 -14.15 9.21
CA GLN A 62 3.26 -15.42 9.67
C GLN A 62 3.52 -16.58 8.71
N LEU A 63 3.93 -16.29 7.47
CA LEU A 63 4.22 -17.31 6.48
C LEU A 63 5.67 -17.79 6.63
N PRO A 64 5.92 -19.10 6.55
CA PRO A 64 7.29 -19.60 6.52
C PRO A 64 8.03 -19.03 5.31
N GLU A 65 9.31 -18.68 5.49
CA GLU A 65 10.25 -18.67 4.38
C GLU A 65 10.17 -20.06 3.75
N THR A 66 9.65 -20.15 2.54
CA THR A 66 9.38 -21.43 1.87
C THR A 66 10.58 -22.36 1.97
N ALA A 67 10.34 -23.63 2.32
CA ALA A 67 11.33 -24.69 2.56
C ALA A 67 12.27 -25.02 1.37
N GLU A 68 12.27 -24.23 0.29
CA GLU A 68 13.16 -24.37 -0.86
C GLU A 68 14.48 -23.61 -0.72
N GLU A 69 14.61 -22.67 0.23
CA GLU A 69 15.91 -22.00 0.50
C GLU A 69 16.83 -22.81 1.43
N THR A 70 16.30 -23.77 2.20
CA THR A 70 17.12 -24.59 3.11
C THR A 70 17.81 -25.78 2.41
N SER A 71 17.47 -26.11 1.16
CA SER A 71 18.11 -27.21 0.39
C SER A 71 19.22 -26.75 -0.57
N ARG A 72 19.63 -25.48 -0.53
CA ARG A 72 20.77 -24.94 -1.30
C ARG A 72 21.84 -24.25 -0.42
N GLY A 73 21.97 -24.70 0.83
CA GLY A 73 23.06 -24.30 1.74
C GLY A 73 24.02 -25.45 2.00
#